data_AF-A0A7J6HT42-F1
#
_entry.id   AF-A0A7J6HT42-F1
#
_cell.length_a   1.000
_cell.length_b   1.000
_cell.length_c   1.000
_cell.angle_alpha   90.00
_cell.angle_beta   90.00
_cell.angle_gamma   90.00
#
_symmetry.space_group_name_H-M   'P 1'
#
loop_
_entity.id
_entity.type
_entity.pdbx_description
1 polymer ?
#
loop_
_entity_poly.entity_id
_entity_poly.type
_entity_poly.pdbx_seq_one_letter_code
_entity_poly.pdbx_strand_id
1 'polypeptide(L)'
;MAAELVNSLGYEQAFFQCDNLTVTNVMQPRAAAASHFKLETAKDRFTNYCSNLRSWDLIHTPRACNFIAHNVAKWARLTNTVGSINPMTLETNILDDYVEWSHDNG
;
A
#
# COMPACT_ATOMS: atom_id res chain seq x y z
N MET A 1 -4.83 -6.95 -3.02
CA MET A 1 -4.66 -5.54 -2.55
C MET A 1 -4.59 -5.54 -1.02
N ALA A 2 -3.99 -4.55 -0.34
CA ALA A 2 -3.92 -4.56 1.13
C ALA A 2 -5.30 -4.60 1.82
N ALA A 3 -6.26 -3.77 1.38
CA ALA A 3 -7.62 -3.75 1.91
C ALA A 3 -8.38 -5.08 1.72
N GLU A 4 -8.14 -5.77 0.61
CA GLU A 4 -8.67 -7.11 0.35
C GLU A 4 -8.15 -8.14 1.36
N LEU A 5 -6.85 -8.11 1.65
CA LEU A 5 -6.24 -9.00 2.64
C LEU A 5 -6.81 -8.74 4.04
N VAL A 6 -6.90 -7.46 4.44
CA VAL A 6 -7.50 -7.05 5.73
C VAL A 6 -8.90 -7.63 5.89
N ASN A 7 -9.74 -7.51 4.86
CA ASN A 7 -11.08 -8.11 4.87
C ASN A 7 -11.04 -9.63 4.99
N SER A 8 -10.17 -10.31 4.24
CA SER A 8 -10.07 -11.78 4.27
C SER A 8 -9.62 -12.31 5.64
N LEU A 9 -8.88 -11.51 6.41
CA LEU A 9 -8.44 -11.82 7.76
C LEU A 9 -9.49 -11.50 8.83
N GLY A 10 -10.62 -10.88 8.45
CA GLY A 10 -11.73 -10.58 9.37
C GLY A 10 -11.48 -9.39 10.29
N TYR A 11 -10.55 -8.49 9.96
CA TYR A 11 -10.37 -7.26 10.73
C TYR A 11 -11.55 -6.31 10.52
N GLU A 12 -12.01 -5.68 11.61
CA GLU A 12 -13.08 -4.67 11.54
C GLU A 12 -12.55 -3.24 11.37
N GLN A 13 -11.26 -3.02 11.63
CA GLN A 13 -10.64 -1.70 11.60
C GLN A 13 -9.26 -1.76 10.97
N ALA A 14 -8.88 -0.74 10.19
CA ALA A 14 -7.56 -0.69 9.56
C ALA A 14 -7.01 0.73 9.39
N PHE A 15 -5.71 0.89 9.58
CA PHE A 15 -4.96 2.09 9.21
C PHE A 15 -4.07 1.75 8.03
N PHE A 16 -4.31 2.36 6.88
CA PHE A 16 -3.50 2.21 5.69
C PHE A 16 -2.46 3.33 5.63
N GLN A 17 -1.24 2.99 5.25
CA GLN A 17 -0.15 3.95 5.06
C GLN A 17 0.35 3.87 3.62
N CYS A 18 0.62 5.02 3.03
CA CYS A 18 1.13 5.13 1.67
C CYS A 18 2.09 6.31 1.56
N ASP A 19 3.22 6.12 0.88
CA ASP A 19 4.23 7.13 0.61
C ASP A 19 3.96 7.94 -0.67
N ASN A 20 2.91 7.58 -1.41
CA ASN A 20 2.51 8.31 -2.61
C ASN A 20 1.40 9.32 -2.29
N LEU A 21 1.77 10.60 -2.20
CA LEU A 21 0.83 11.68 -1.89
C LEU A 21 -0.35 11.77 -2.86
N THR A 22 -0.14 11.54 -4.16
CA THR A 22 -1.22 11.53 -5.16
C THR A 22 -2.23 10.42 -4.87
N VAL A 23 -1.75 9.21 -4.59
CA VAL A 23 -2.62 8.07 -4.24
C VAL A 23 -3.38 8.38 -2.95
N THR A 24 -2.70 8.82 -1.89
CA THR A 24 -3.34 9.18 -0.62
C THR A 24 -4.43 10.21 -0.84
N ASN A 25 -4.17 11.28 -1.60
CA ASN A 25 -5.14 12.34 -1.86
C ASN A 25 -6.35 11.85 -2.68
N VAL A 26 -6.14 11.02 -3.71
CA VAL A 26 -7.22 10.54 -4.59
C VAL A 26 -8.10 9.51 -3.89
N MET A 27 -7.50 8.66 -3.05
CA MET A 27 -8.16 7.54 -2.38
C MET A 27 -8.95 7.95 -1.13
N GLN A 28 -8.85 9.20 -0.67
CA GLN A 28 -9.66 9.67 0.46
C GLN A 28 -11.16 9.58 0.13
N PRO A 29 -12.02 9.19 1.11
CA PRO A 29 -13.47 9.16 0.93
C PRO A 29 -14.05 10.51 0.50
N ARG A 30 -13.43 11.59 0.98
CA ARG A 30 -13.83 12.99 0.75
C ARG A 30 -13.02 13.67 -0.34
N ALA A 31 -12.13 12.95 -1.04
CA ALA A 31 -11.41 13.52 -2.17
C ALA A 31 -12.43 14.02 -3.19
N ALA A 32 -12.32 15.30 -3.57
CA ALA A 32 -13.10 15.82 -4.68
C ALA A 32 -12.92 14.90 -5.90
N ALA A 33 -13.95 14.77 -6.73
CA ALA A 33 -13.94 13.95 -7.95
C ALA A 33 -13.01 14.53 -9.04
N ALA A 34 -11.84 15.04 -8.67
CA ALA A 34 -10.76 15.30 -9.60
C ALA A 34 -10.38 13.95 -10.23
N SER A 35 -10.83 13.75 -11.47
CA SER A 35 -10.76 12.50 -12.19
C SER A 35 -9.31 12.11 -12.48
N HIS A 36 -8.67 11.39 -11.56
CA HIS A 36 -7.49 10.62 -11.91
C HIS A 36 -7.96 9.32 -12.56
N PHE A 37 -8.29 9.36 -13.85
CA PHE A 37 -8.85 8.23 -14.60
C PHE A 37 -8.05 6.92 -14.43
N LYS A 38 -6.71 7.01 -14.30
CA LYS A 38 -5.84 5.85 -14.06
C LYS A 38 -6.05 5.18 -12.70
N LEU A 39 -6.57 5.92 -11.74
CA LEU A 39 -6.75 5.49 -10.36
C LEU A 39 -8.21 5.26 -9.99
N GLU A 40 -9.19 5.66 -10.81
CA GLU A 40 -10.61 5.50 -10.50
C GLU A 40 -10.98 4.03 -10.24
N THR A 41 -10.61 3.11 -11.13
CA THR A 41 -10.87 1.68 -10.92
C THR A 41 -10.19 1.14 -9.65
N ALA A 42 -8.99 1.64 -9.32
CA ALA A 42 -8.29 1.25 -8.11
C ALA A 42 -8.98 1.82 -6.86
N LYS A 43 -9.47 3.06 -6.94
CA LYS A 43 -10.24 3.74 -5.90
C LYS A 43 -11.54 3.03 -5.63
N ASP A 44 -12.33 2.74 -6.65
CA ASP A 44 -13.59 2.03 -6.49
C ASP A 44 -13.39 0.66 -5.86
N ARG A 45 -12.37 -0.09 -6.29
CA ARG A 45 -12.05 -1.38 -5.65
C ARG A 45 -11.63 -1.21 -4.19
N PHE A 46 -10.76 -0.24 -3.90
CA PHE A 46 -10.29 0.03 -2.54
C PHE A 46 -11.44 0.42 -1.61
N THR A 47 -12.26 1.39 -2.00
CA THR A 47 -13.43 1.84 -1.23
C THR A 47 -14.44 0.72 -1.04
N ASN A 48 -14.65 -0.12 -2.07
CA ASN A 48 -15.56 -1.26 -1.96
C ASN A 48 -15.08 -2.29 -0.93
N TYR A 49 -13.77 -2.57 -0.84
CA TYR A 49 -13.23 -3.39 0.24
C TYR A 49 -13.39 -2.69 1.59
N CYS A 50 -13.00 -1.42 1.70
CA CYS A 50 -13.06 -0.70 2.97
C CYS A 50 -14.50 -0.45 3.47
N SER A 51 -15.51 -0.59 2.62
CA SER A 51 -16.93 -0.50 3.02
C SER A 51 -17.37 -1.58 4.02
N ASN A 52 -16.64 -2.71 4.08
CA ASN A 52 -16.87 -3.78 5.06
C ASN A 52 -16.22 -3.52 6.42
N LEU A 53 -15.35 -2.51 6.52
CA LEU A 53 -14.69 -2.14 7.77
C LEU A 53 -15.59 -1.20 8.58
N ARG A 54 -15.62 -1.39 9.89
CA ARG A 54 -16.30 -0.48 10.82
C ARG A 54 -15.64 0.90 10.82
N SER A 55 -14.31 0.94 10.73
CA SER A 55 -13.55 2.18 10.59
C SER A 55 -12.26 1.93 9.80
N TRP A 56 -11.85 2.93 9.03
CA TRP A 56 -10.55 2.90 8.39
C TRP A 56 -10.04 4.30 8.12
N ASP A 57 -8.73 4.43 7.98
CA ASP A 57 -8.07 5.67 7.58
C ASP A 57 -6.92 5.38 6.61
N LEU A 58 -6.57 6.36 5.79
CA LEU A 58 -5.44 6.30 4.86
C LEU A 58 -4.56 7.53 5.08
N ILE A 59 -3.33 7.30 5.53
CA ILE A 59 -2.41 8.36 5.93
C ILE A 59 -1.18 8.36 5.01
N HIS A 60 -0.75 9.56 4.61
CA HIS A 60 0.53 9.72 3.94
C HIS A 60 1.67 9.55 4.94
N THR A 61 2.65 8.71 4.61
CA THR A 61 3.86 8.51 5.42
C THR A 61 5.11 8.78 4.59
N PRO A 62 6.22 9.31 5.16
CA PRO A 62 7.47 9.44 4.43
C PRO A 62 7.93 8.11 3.83
N ARG A 63 8.58 8.16 2.66
CA ARG A 63 9.04 6.96 1.93
C ARG A 63 9.93 6.06 2.80
N ALA A 64 10.85 6.65 3.57
CA ALA A 64 11.72 5.93 4.50
C ALA A 64 10.94 5.15 5.58
N CYS A 65 9.74 5.61 5.95
CA CYS A 65 8.87 4.89 6.89
C CYS A 65 8.05 3.78 6.22
N ASN A 66 8.00 3.72 4.88
CA ASN A 66 7.31 2.70 4.08
C ASN A 66 8.28 1.70 3.41
N PHE A 67 9.51 1.60 3.91
CA PHE A 67 10.60 0.84 3.28
C PHE A 67 10.27 -0.63 3.04
N ILE A 68 9.57 -1.29 3.98
CA ILE A 68 9.14 -2.69 3.83
C ILE A 68 8.26 -2.86 2.61
N ALA A 69 7.21 -2.04 2.46
CA ALA A 69 6.30 -2.13 1.33
C ALA A 69 7.01 -1.82 0.01
N HIS A 70 7.97 -0.88 0.03
CA HIS A 70 8.79 -0.56 -1.12
C HIS A 70 9.67 -1.75 -1.54
N ASN A 71 10.40 -2.35 -0.61
CA ASN A 71 11.30 -3.47 -0.89
C ASN A 71 10.53 -4.69 -1.41
N VAL A 72 9.37 -4.99 -0.82
CA VAL A 72 8.49 -6.07 -1.30
C VAL A 72 8.00 -5.79 -2.72
N ALA A 73 7.61 -4.55 -3.03
CA ALA A 73 7.18 -4.17 -4.38
C ALA A 73 8.34 -4.24 -5.40
N LYS A 74 9.55 -3.83 -5.01
CA LYS A 74 10.78 -3.93 -5.81
C LYS A 74 11.10 -5.38 -6.12
N TRP A 75 11.10 -6.26 -5.11
CA TRP A 75 11.32 -7.69 -5.29
C TRP A 75 10.28 -8.33 -6.22
N ALA A 76 9.00 -8.05 -6.00
CA ALA A 76 7.91 -8.58 -6.83
C ALA A 76 8.09 -8.18 -8.30
N ARG A 77 8.52 -6.94 -8.55
CA ARG A 77 8.85 -6.47 -9.90
C ARG A 77 10.03 -7.22 -10.51
N LEU A 78 11.11 -7.43 -9.77
CA LEU A 78 12.33 -8.09 -10.26
C LEU A 78 12.11 -9.58 -10.54
N THR A 79 11.26 -10.23 -9.76
CA THR A 79 10.94 -11.66 -9.91
C THR A 79 9.73 -11.93 -10.81
N ASN A 80 9.10 -10.89 -11.36
CA ASN A 80 7.83 -10.98 -12.10
C ASN A 80 6.71 -11.69 -11.31
N THR A 81 6.71 -11.51 -9.98
CA THR A 81 5.69 -12.09 -9.10
C THR A 81 4.51 -11.13 -8.96
N VAL A 82 3.29 -11.66 -9.12
CA VAL A 82 2.05 -10.87 -9.00
C VAL A 82 1.05 -11.62 -8.11
N GLY A 83 0.32 -10.90 -7.27
CA GLY A 83 -0.79 -11.45 -6.48
C GLY A 83 -0.47 -11.60 -5.00
N SER A 84 -1.11 -12.56 -4.34
CA SER A 84 -0.84 -12.88 -2.93
C SER A 84 0.52 -13.56 -2.82
N ILE A 85 1.40 -12.97 -2.02
CA ILE A 85 2.75 -13.47 -1.79
C ILE A 85 2.76 -14.16 -0.43
N ASN A 86 3.28 -15.39 -0.38
CA ASN A 86 3.60 -16.01 0.90
C ASN A 86 4.85 -15.32 1.46
N PRO A 87 4.80 -14.70 2.65
CA PRO A 87 5.98 -14.06 3.23
C PRO A 87 7.20 -14.99 3.33
N MET A 88 6.99 -16.30 3.43
CA MET A 88 8.04 -17.32 3.48
C MET A 88 8.77 -17.52 2.14
N THR A 89 8.25 -16.99 1.02
CA THR A 89 8.89 -17.06 -0.30
C THR A 89 9.71 -15.80 -0.62
N LEU A 90 9.72 -14.81 0.28
CA LEU A 90 10.61 -13.66 0.16
C LEU A 90 12.04 -14.08 0.46
N GLU A 91 12.99 -13.65 -0.37
CA GLU A 91 14.42 -13.78 -0.06
C GLU A 91 14.73 -13.05 1.25
N THR A 92 15.53 -13.69 2.12
CA THR A 92 15.76 -13.28 3.51
C THR A 92 16.30 -11.86 3.68
N ASN A 93 16.94 -11.29 2.67
CA ASN A 93 17.57 -9.96 2.70
C ASN A 93 16.70 -8.84 2.11
N ILE A 94 15.52 -9.12 1.56
CA ILE A 94 14.68 -8.08 0.94
C ILE A 94 14.19 -7.09 2.00
N LEU A 95 13.90 -7.55 3.21
CA LEU A 95 13.43 -6.70 4.29
C LEU A 95 14.57 -5.88 4.95
N ASP A 96 15.81 -6.31 4.72
CA ASP A 96 17.03 -5.75 5.32
C ASP A 96 17.83 -4.84 4.35
N ASP A 97 17.31 -4.56 3.14
CA ASP A 97 17.95 -3.64 2.19
C ASP A 97 17.82 -2.19 2.70
N TYR A 98 18.54 -1.87 3.77
CA TYR A 98 18.67 -0.55 4.39
C TYR A 98 19.57 0.39 3.59
N VAL A 99 20.32 -0.12 2.60
CA VAL A 99 21.31 0.65 1.82
C VAL A 99 20.62 1.70 0.93
N GLU A 100 19.45 1.38 0.38
CA GLU A 100 18.62 2.36 -0.34
C GLU A 100 18.06 3.46 0.59
N TRP A 101 17.98 3.20 1.90
CA TRP A 101 17.34 4.06 2.91
C TRP A 101 18.33 4.79 3.83
N SER A 102 19.61 4.43 3.80
CA SER A 102 20.67 5.04 4.63
C SER A 102 21.16 6.40 4.11
N HIS A 103 20.57 6.91 3.02
CA HIS A 103 20.96 8.17 2.38
C HIS A 103 19.75 9.06 2.05
N ASP A 104 18.98 9.44 3.07
CA ASP A 104 18.18 10.67 3.01
C ASP A 104 19.04 11.84 3.54
N ASN A 105 19.88 12.39 2.67
CA ASN A 105 20.39 13.76 2.85
C ASN A 105 19.31 14.73 2.35
N GLY A 106 18.41 15.15 3.24
CA GLY A 106 17.58 16.36 3.08
C GLY A 106 16.18 16.16 2.54
#